data_AF-A0A0K2UHA0-F1
#
_entry.id   AF-A0A0K2UHA0-F1
#
_cell.length_a   1.000
_cell.length_b   1.000
_cell.length_c   1.000
_cell.angle_alpha   90.00
_cell.angle_beta   90.00
_cell.angle_gamma   90.00
#
_symmetry.space_group_name_H-M   'P 1'
#
loop_
_entity.id
_entity.type
_entity.pdbx_description
1 polymer ?
#
loop_
_entity_poly.entity_id
_entity_poly.type
_entity_poly.pdbx_seq_one_letter_code
_entity_poly.pdbx_strand_id
1 'polypeptide(L)'
;MVGPGPRVYMWCDEKSKKSRLSAPQYIDYVFTFVQNTIGDESIFPTKHGIDFPSGFENFIKKIQRLLFHVMAHIYYSHFKEIVLLRLHAHLNSVFAHIIEFNIRFHTVEDKELEVLEDLIRALKIAAPPLKTSEAVDEENKENIESNSSTGQEQRSEDRMEEAENPESATVEKSNMNETNSVVS
;
A
#
# COMPACT_ATOMS: atom_id res chain seq x y z
N MET A 1 -17.24 0.08 19.21
CA MET A 1 -16.51 1.23 19.76
C MET A 1 -16.65 2.42 18.83
N VAL A 2 -16.84 3.62 19.38
CA VAL A 2 -16.86 4.87 18.59
C VAL A 2 -15.43 5.15 18.12
N GLY A 3 -15.23 5.28 16.81
CA GLY A 3 -13.96 5.67 16.23
C GLY A 3 -13.88 7.18 15.98
N PRO A 4 -12.80 7.66 15.35
CA PRO A 4 -12.71 9.05 14.94
C PRO A 4 -13.84 9.46 13.98
N GLY A 5 -14.44 10.63 14.22
CA GLY A 5 -15.54 11.16 13.41
C GLY A 5 -16.83 10.32 13.50
N PRO A 6 -17.56 10.09 12.38
CA PRO A 6 -18.80 9.33 12.38
C PRO A 6 -18.60 7.80 12.38
N ARG A 7 -17.35 7.30 12.44
CA ARG A 7 -17.05 5.87 12.27
C ARG A 7 -17.32 5.07 13.54
N VAL A 8 -17.77 3.83 13.36
CA VAL A 8 -18.00 2.88 14.45
C VAL A 8 -17.24 1.60 14.16
N TYR A 9 -16.27 1.27 14.99
CA TYR A 9 -15.56 0.00 14.94
C TYR A 9 -16.44 -1.11 15.53
N MET A 10 -16.77 -2.10 14.70
CA MET A 10 -17.53 -3.29 15.08
C MET A 10 -16.58 -4.45 15.37
N TRP A 11 -16.92 -5.25 16.37
CA TRP A 11 -16.19 -6.48 16.67
C TRP A 11 -16.74 -7.62 15.83
N CYS A 12 -15.87 -8.43 15.24
CA CYS A 12 -16.24 -9.67 14.56
C CYS A 12 -15.77 -10.85 15.42
N ASP A 13 -16.69 -11.68 15.87
CA ASP A 13 -16.35 -12.92 16.57
C ASP A 13 -15.82 -14.01 15.62
N GLU A 14 -15.43 -15.16 16.18
CA GLU A 14 -14.98 -16.33 15.41
C GLU A 14 -16.03 -16.87 14.44
N LYS A 15 -17.32 -16.64 14.74
CA LYS A 15 -18.46 -17.00 13.88
C LYS A 15 -18.78 -15.91 12.84
N SER A 16 -17.89 -14.93 12.68
CA SER A 16 -18.04 -13.77 11.77
C SER A 16 -19.27 -12.90 12.05
N LYS A 17 -19.83 -12.97 13.26
CA LYS A 17 -20.93 -12.11 13.70
C LYS A 17 -20.40 -10.75 14.13
N LYS A 18 -20.93 -9.71 13.49
CA LYS A 18 -20.60 -8.31 13.80
C LYS A 18 -21.41 -7.85 15.02
N SER A 19 -20.73 -7.34 16.03
CA SER A 19 -21.34 -6.84 17.27
C SER A 19 -20.85 -5.43 17.59
N ARG A 20 -21.78 -4.58 18.03
CA ARG A 20 -21.47 -3.25 18.56
C ARG A 20 -21.18 -3.37 20.06
N LEU A 21 -19.99 -2.91 20.46
CA LEU A 21 -19.53 -2.92 21.85
C LEU A 21 -19.19 -1.51 22.31
N SER A 22 -19.31 -1.27 23.63
CA SER A 22 -18.74 -0.07 24.26
C SER A 22 -17.22 -0.03 24.07
N ALA A 23 -16.61 1.15 24.21
CA ALA A 23 -15.16 1.30 24.10
C ALA A 23 -14.37 0.36 25.03
N PRO A 24 -14.62 0.32 26.35
CA PRO A 24 -13.87 -0.57 27.24
C PRO A 24 -14.05 -2.05 26.90
N GLN A 25 -15.26 -2.50 26.57
CA GLN A 25 -15.51 -3.88 26.17
C GLN A 25 -14.82 -4.25 24.85
N TYR A 26 -14.80 -3.33 23.88
CA TYR A 26 -14.11 -3.57 22.62
C TYR A 26 -12.60 -3.71 22.83
N ILE A 27 -12.01 -2.83 23.62
CA ILE A 27 -10.58 -2.84 23.94
C ILE A 27 -10.21 -4.14 24.67
N ASP A 28 -11.02 -4.57 25.64
CA ASP A 28 -10.83 -5.83 26.35
C ASP A 28 -10.84 -7.04 25.39
N TYR A 29 -11.79 -7.07 24.46
CA TYR A 29 -11.88 -8.15 23.46
C TYR A 29 -10.70 -8.12 22.49
N VAL A 30 -10.23 -6.94 22.08
CA VAL A 30 -9.03 -6.79 21.26
C VAL A 30 -7.83 -7.38 21.96
N PHE A 31 -7.54 -6.96 23.20
CA PHE A 31 -6.35 -7.45 23.91
C PHE A 31 -6.44 -8.92 24.25
N THR A 32 -7.63 -9.42 24.64
CA THR A 32 -7.87 -10.85 24.85
C THR A 32 -7.59 -11.65 23.58
N PHE A 33 -8.11 -11.19 22.43
CA PHE A 33 -7.85 -11.85 21.15
C PHE A 33 -6.36 -11.86 20.78
N VAL A 34 -5.68 -10.71 20.92
CA VAL A 34 -4.24 -10.59 20.62
C VAL A 34 -3.44 -11.52 21.53
N GLN A 35 -3.72 -11.54 22.82
CA GLN A 35 -3.03 -12.40 23.79
C GLN A 35 -3.25 -13.88 23.50
N ASN A 36 -4.49 -14.29 23.22
CA ASN A 36 -4.80 -15.68 22.87
C ASN A 36 -4.12 -16.10 21.57
N THR A 37 -4.09 -15.22 20.57
CA THR A 37 -3.44 -15.51 19.28
C THR A 37 -1.93 -15.66 19.42
N ILE A 38 -1.29 -14.77 20.19
CA ILE A 38 0.17 -14.83 20.43
C ILE A 38 0.55 -16.03 21.31
N GLY A 39 -0.32 -16.41 22.25
CA GLY A 39 -0.10 -17.56 23.13
C GLY A 39 -0.39 -18.92 22.49
N ASP A 40 -0.98 -18.96 21.30
CA ASP A 40 -1.29 -20.19 20.59
C ASP A 40 -0.06 -20.69 19.82
N GLU A 41 0.53 -21.80 20.29
CA GLU A 41 1.71 -22.42 19.66
C GLU A 41 1.45 -22.89 18.21
N SER A 42 0.19 -23.07 17.81
CA SER A 42 -0.15 -23.42 16.41
C SER A 42 -0.06 -22.21 15.47
N ILE A 43 -0.16 -20.99 16.01
CA ILE A 43 -0.06 -19.74 15.26
C ILE A 43 1.32 -19.11 15.42
N PHE A 44 1.85 -19.11 16.64
CA PHE A 44 3.19 -18.64 16.99
C PHE A 44 4.03 -19.81 17.55
N PRO A 45 4.63 -20.63 16.69
CA PRO A 45 5.46 -21.75 17.13
C PRO A 45 6.65 -21.28 17.98
N THR A 46 6.81 -21.86 19.17
CA THR A 46 7.91 -21.57 20.10
C THR A 46 9.02 -22.61 20.04
N LYS A 47 8.76 -23.75 19.40
CA LYS A 47 9.67 -24.90 19.30
C LYS A 47 10.47 -24.83 18.01
N HIS A 48 11.75 -25.14 18.09
CA HIS A 48 12.64 -25.16 16.93
C HIS A 48 12.19 -26.23 15.91
N GLY A 49 12.25 -25.88 14.62
CA GLY A 49 11.92 -26.80 13.52
C GLY A 49 10.42 -26.90 13.20
N ILE A 50 9.59 -26.03 13.78
CA ILE A 50 8.18 -25.89 13.41
C ILE A 50 8.02 -24.58 12.63
N ASP A 51 7.53 -24.67 11.40
CA ASP A 51 7.27 -23.50 10.55
C ASP A 51 5.97 -22.80 10.94
N PHE A 52 5.86 -21.51 10.60
CA PHE A 52 4.63 -20.74 10.76
C PHE A 52 3.52 -21.30 9.85
N PRO A 53 2.24 -21.22 10.27
CA PRO A 53 1.13 -21.68 9.43
C PRO A 53 1.01 -20.83 8.16
N SER A 54 0.51 -21.43 7.08
CA SER A 54 0.31 -20.75 5.78
C SER A 54 -0.61 -19.52 5.85
N GLY A 55 -1.45 -19.41 6.89
CA GLY A 55 -2.33 -18.28 7.14
C GLY A 55 -1.79 -17.23 8.12
N PHE A 56 -0.52 -17.33 8.55
CA PHE A 56 0.07 -16.46 9.58
C PHE A 56 -0.09 -14.96 9.29
N GLU A 57 0.13 -14.55 8.04
CA GLU A 57 0.02 -13.14 7.63
C GLU A 57 -1.37 -12.57 7.91
N ASN A 58 -2.44 -13.37 7.74
CA ASN A 58 -3.81 -12.92 8.02
C ASN A 58 -4.02 -12.63 9.51
N PHE A 59 -3.37 -13.39 10.39
CA PHE A 59 -3.39 -13.12 11.84
C PHE A 59 -2.67 -11.82 12.16
N ILE A 60 -1.49 -11.58 11.57
CA ILE A 60 -0.73 -10.33 11.76
C ILE A 60 -1.52 -9.13 11.27
N LYS A 61 -2.10 -9.18 10.07
CA LYS A 61 -2.97 -8.13 9.52
C LYS A 61 -4.15 -7.83 10.46
N LYS A 62 -4.80 -8.89 10.97
CA LYS A 62 -5.90 -8.75 11.92
C LYS A 62 -5.45 -8.10 13.23
N ILE A 63 -4.34 -8.55 13.82
CA ILE A 63 -3.78 -7.98 15.06
C ILE A 63 -3.46 -6.50 14.85
N GLN A 64 -2.71 -6.16 13.78
CA GLN A 64 -2.29 -4.79 13.52
C GLN A 64 -3.47 -3.84 13.34
N ARG A 65 -4.49 -4.26 12.59
CA ARG A 65 -5.73 -3.48 12.42
C ARG A 65 -6.46 -3.24 13.75
N LEU A 66 -6.58 -4.28 14.58
CA LEU A 66 -7.27 -4.14 15.87
C LEU A 66 -6.51 -3.19 16.82
N LEU A 67 -5.17 -3.28 16.85
CA LEU A 67 -4.35 -2.36 17.62
C LEU A 67 -4.45 -0.92 17.09
N PHE A 68 -4.51 -0.74 15.77
CA PHE A 68 -4.74 0.57 15.15
C PHE A 68 -6.09 1.18 15.59
N HIS A 69 -7.18 0.40 15.66
CA HIS A 69 -8.47 0.90 16.16
C HIS A 69 -8.39 1.44 17.59
N VAL A 70 -7.65 0.75 18.47
CA VAL A 70 -7.44 1.19 19.85
C VAL A 70 -6.66 2.51 19.87
N MET A 71 -5.59 2.61 19.09
CA MET A 71 -4.81 3.84 18.96
C MET A 71 -5.64 5.02 18.46
N ALA A 72 -6.42 4.81 17.38
CA ALA A 72 -7.29 5.83 16.81
C ALA A 72 -8.34 6.31 17.82
N HIS A 73 -8.91 5.40 18.60
CA HIS A 73 -9.84 5.75 19.66
C HIS A 73 -9.17 6.58 20.77
N ILE A 74 -7.96 6.23 21.19
CA ILE A 74 -7.22 7.00 22.21
C ILE A 74 -6.94 8.42 21.72
N TYR A 75 -6.46 8.59 20.48
CA TYR A 75 -6.21 9.92 19.89
C TYR A 75 -7.48 10.76 19.76
N TYR A 76 -8.61 10.14 19.44
CA TYR A 76 -9.86 10.87 19.25
C TYR A 76 -10.58 11.20 20.56
N SER A 77 -10.71 10.23 21.46
CA SER A 77 -11.57 10.31 22.63
C SER A 77 -10.84 10.63 23.94
N HIS A 78 -9.54 10.35 24.03
CA HIS A 78 -8.80 10.40 25.30
C HIS A 78 -7.48 11.19 25.23
N PHE A 79 -7.23 11.93 24.15
CA PHE A 79 -5.95 12.61 23.97
C PHE A 79 -5.70 13.70 25.01
N LYS A 80 -6.75 14.39 25.49
CA LYS A 80 -6.63 15.42 26.54
C LYS A 80 -6.08 14.81 27.83
N GLU A 81 -6.60 13.67 28.22
CA GLU A 81 -6.17 12.90 29.39
C GLU A 81 -4.74 12.40 29.24
N ILE A 82 -4.37 11.89 28.04
CA ILE A 82 -3.00 11.47 27.74
C ILE A 82 -2.00 12.63 27.85
N VAL A 83 -2.38 13.84 27.39
CA VAL A 83 -1.55 15.04 27.53
C VAL A 83 -1.41 15.46 28.99
N LEU A 84 -2.50 15.42 29.77
CA LEU A 84 -2.48 15.71 31.22
C LEU A 84 -1.52 14.78 31.98
N LEU A 85 -1.50 13.50 31.61
CA LEU A 85 -0.57 12.50 32.16
C LEU A 85 0.85 12.60 31.60
N ARG A 86 1.14 13.53 30.68
CA ARG A 86 2.42 13.68 29.98
C ARG A 86 2.87 12.43 29.21
N LEU A 87 1.90 11.64 28.73
CA LEU A 87 2.16 10.37 28.01
C LEU A 87 2.12 10.48 26.48
N HIS A 88 1.79 11.66 25.94
CA HIS A 88 1.62 11.88 24.50
C HIS A 88 2.86 11.51 23.66
N ALA A 89 4.08 11.71 24.17
CA ALA A 89 5.31 11.31 23.48
C ALA A 89 5.37 9.78 23.29
N HIS A 90 5.02 9.01 24.32
CA HIS A 90 4.97 7.54 24.25
C HIS A 90 3.89 7.06 23.29
N LEU A 91 2.72 7.71 23.32
CA LEU A 91 1.63 7.42 22.37
C LEU A 91 2.09 7.64 20.92
N ASN A 92 2.76 8.76 20.65
CA ASN A 92 3.29 9.09 19.32
C ASN A 92 4.36 8.09 18.86
N SER A 93 5.25 7.64 19.74
CA SER A 93 6.24 6.61 19.38
C SER A 93 5.55 5.30 18.99
N VAL A 94 4.61 4.80 19.80
CA VAL A 94 3.87 3.57 19.48
C VAL A 94 3.10 3.71 18.17
N PHE A 95 2.45 4.86 17.96
CA PHE A 95 1.75 5.16 16.72
C PHE A 95 2.68 5.16 15.51
N ALA A 96 3.83 5.82 15.60
CA ALA A 96 4.84 5.84 14.54
C ALA A 96 5.29 4.43 14.16
N HIS A 97 5.58 3.59 15.15
CA HIS A 97 5.95 2.18 14.90
C HIS A 97 4.83 1.40 14.20
N ILE A 98 3.57 1.58 14.59
CA ILE A 98 2.43 0.91 13.96
C ILE A 98 2.31 1.31 12.48
N ILE A 99 2.48 2.59 12.18
CA ILE A 99 2.37 3.13 10.82
C ILE A 99 3.56 2.72 9.94
N GLU A 100 4.79 2.80 10.44
CA GLU A 100 5.99 2.32 9.71
C GLU A 100 5.90 0.83 9.38
N PHE A 101 5.45 0.03 10.35
CA PHE A 101 5.21 -1.39 10.13
C PHE A 101 4.15 -1.60 9.04
N ASN A 102 3.10 -0.79 9.05
CA ASN A 102 2.09 -0.85 8.00
C ASN A 102 2.64 -0.45 6.62
N ILE A 103 3.42 0.61 6.52
CA ILE A 103 4.04 1.06 5.26
C ILE A 103 4.91 -0.05 4.67
N ARG A 104 5.65 -0.78 5.51
CA ARG A 104 6.53 -1.85 5.05
C ARG A 104 5.79 -3.12 4.61
N PHE A 105 4.72 -3.49 5.31
CA PHE A 105 4.10 -4.81 5.16
C PHE A 105 2.64 -4.79 4.69
N HIS A 106 2.07 -3.61 4.42
CA HIS A 106 0.69 -3.41 3.95
C HIS A 106 -0.34 -4.18 4.78
N THR A 107 -0.31 -3.96 6.10
CA THR A 107 -1.05 -4.77 7.08
C THR A 107 -2.44 -4.24 7.43
N VAL A 108 -2.67 -2.96 7.20
CA VAL A 108 -3.89 -2.18 7.43
C VAL A 108 -4.24 -1.49 6.12
N GLU A 109 -5.52 -1.49 5.77
CA GLU A 109 -6.01 -0.86 4.53
C GLU A 109 -5.88 0.67 4.59
N ASP A 110 -5.51 1.31 3.48
CA ASP A 110 -5.32 2.77 3.41
C ASP A 110 -6.57 3.54 3.85
N LYS A 111 -7.76 3.03 3.51
CA LYS A 111 -9.06 3.60 3.91
C LYS A 111 -9.27 3.67 5.42
N GLU A 112 -8.62 2.78 6.19
CA GLU A 112 -8.68 2.81 7.64
C GLU A 112 -7.71 3.84 8.21
N LEU A 113 -6.58 4.10 7.53
CA LEU A 113 -5.56 5.06 7.93
C LEU A 113 -5.96 6.51 7.67
N GLU A 114 -6.81 6.76 6.67
CA GLU A 114 -7.33 8.09 6.30
C GLU A 114 -7.78 8.92 7.52
N VAL A 115 -8.37 8.27 8.54
CA VAL A 115 -8.88 8.95 9.74
C VAL A 115 -7.81 9.61 10.60
N LEU A 116 -6.55 9.22 10.42
CA LEU A 116 -5.38 9.79 11.11
C LEU A 116 -4.32 10.30 10.12
N GLU A 117 -4.67 10.52 8.85
CA GLU A 117 -3.71 10.95 7.82
C GLU A 117 -3.03 12.27 8.22
N ASP A 118 -3.80 13.23 8.73
CA ASP A 118 -3.27 14.51 9.22
C ASP A 118 -2.25 14.32 10.35
N LEU A 119 -2.48 13.34 11.23
CA LEU A 119 -1.55 13.00 12.31
C LEU A 119 -0.29 12.32 11.77
N ILE A 120 -0.43 11.39 10.82
CA ILE A 120 0.70 10.73 10.15
C ILE A 120 1.61 11.77 9.49
N ARG A 121 1.00 12.75 8.81
CA ARG A 121 1.70 13.87 8.17
C ARG A 121 2.35 14.78 9.22
N ALA A 122 1.64 15.12 10.29
CA ALA A 122 2.15 15.97 11.36
C ALA A 122 3.36 15.36 12.08
N LEU A 123 3.35 14.05 12.27
CA LEU A 123 4.44 13.29 12.89
C LEU A 123 5.59 12.96 11.91
N LYS A 124 5.44 13.32 10.62
CA LYS A 124 6.44 13.09 9.56
C LYS A 124 6.86 11.61 9.45
N ILE A 125 5.94 10.70 9.73
CA ILE A 125 6.22 9.25 9.71
C ILE A 125 6.34 8.78 8.26
N ALA A 126 5.39 9.16 7.40
CA ALA A 126 5.55 8.98 5.97
C ALA A 126 6.32 10.17 5.38
N ALA A 127 7.46 9.91 4.73
CA ALA A 127 8.00 10.87 3.76
C ALA A 127 6.90 11.15 2.72
N PRO A 128 6.76 12.39 2.22
CA PRO A 128 5.78 12.67 1.19
C PRO A 128 5.99 11.70 0.03
N PRO A 129 4.92 11.09 -0.53
CA PRO A 129 5.08 10.24 -1.69
C PRO A 129 5.78 11.05 -2.78
N LEU A 130 6.92 10.54 -3.27
CA LEU A 130 7.48 11.00 -4.53
C LEU A 130 6.37 10.89 -5.56
N LYS A 131 5.96 12.02 -6.14
CA LYS A 131 5.03 12.05 -7.27
C LYS A 131 5.65 11.23 -8.41
N THR A 132 5.23 9.98 -8.56
CA THR A 132 5.41 9.24 -9.81
C THR A 132 4.35 9.73 -10.80
N SER A 133 4.81 10.56 -11.74
CA SER A 133 4.36 10.62 -13.14
C SER A 133 2.84 10.62 -13.41
N GLU A 134 2.25 11.82 -13.45
CA GLU A 134 1.31 12.21 -14.51
C GLU A 134 1.65 13.66 -14.93
N ALA A 135 2.70 13.77 -15.75
CA ALA A 135 2.96 14.92 -16.61
C ALA A 135 3.65 14.36 -17.85
N VAL A 136 2.85 13.68 -18.68
CA VAL A 136 3.20 13.35 -20.06
C VAL A 136 2.47 14.38 -20.92
N ASP A 137 3.28 15.19 -21.58
CA ASP A 137 3.04 15.91 -22.83
C ASP A 137 1.93 16.96 -22.89
N GLU A 138 2.27 18.19 -22.50
CA GLU A 138 1.62 19.37 -23.09
C GLU A 138 2.62 20.54 -23.23
N GLU A 139 3.65 20.35 -24.06
CA GLU A 139 4.51 21.45 -24.50
C GLU A 139 5.06 21.18 -25.91
N ASN A 140 4.17 21.20 -26.92
CA ASN A 140 4.56 21.57 -28.29
C ASN A 140 3.34 21.95 -29.15
N LYS A 141 2.75 23.10 -28.85
CA LYS A 141 1.92 23.86 -29.79
C LYS A 141 2.15 25.33 -29.55
N GLU A 142 3.26 25.84 -30.05
CA GLU A 142 3.40 27.24 -30.45
C GLU A 142 4.72 27.41 -31.19
N ASN A 143 4.70 27.14 -32.50
CA ASN A 143 5.51 27.92 -33.41
C ASN A 143 4.98 27.80 -34.83
N ILE A 144 4.96 28.96 -35.51
CA ILE A 144 4.63 29.20 -36.91
C ILE A 144 3.16 29.52 -37.19
N GLU A 145 2.72 30.68 -36.69
CA GLU A 145 2.00 31.65 -37.52
C GLU A 145 2.57 33.05 -37.27
N SER A 146 3.33 33.57 -38.24
CA SER A 146 3.24 34.94 -38.78
C SER A 146 4.53 35.33 -39.51
N ASN A 147 4.44 35.38 -40.85
CA ASN A 147 4.93 36.47 -41.71
C ASN A 147 4.66 36.05 -43.16
N SER A 148 3.52 36.47 -43.70
CA SER A 148 3.36 37.68 -44.52
C SER A 148 3.61 37.42 -46.00
N SER A 149 2.50 37.40 -46.75
CA SER A 149 2.31 37.76 -48.16
C SER A 149 3.54 37.93 -49.06
N THR A 150 3.53 37.30 -50.25
CA THR A 150 3.32 37.95 -51.57
C THR A 150 3.45 36.91 -52.71
N GLY A 151 2.54 36.94 -53.69
CA GLY A 151 2.89 36.76 -55.11
C GLY A 151 2.79 35.37 -55.77
N GLN A 152 1.69 35.17 -56.50
CA GLN A 152 1.58 34.66 -57.88
C GLN A 152 2.14 33.29 -58.33
N GLU A 153 1.20 32.54 -58.92
CA GLU A 153 1.25 31.82 -60.22
C GLU A 153 1.94 30.45 -60.37
N GLN A 154 1.05 29.49 -60.67
CA GLN A 154 1.04 28.61 -61.86
C GLN A 154 1.95 27.37 -61.97
N ARG A 155 1.26 26.27 -62.32
CA ARG A 155 1.56 25.31 -63.43
C ARG A 155 2.20 23.96 -63.07
N SER A 156 1.28 22.97 -63.00
CA SER A 156 1.20 21.68 -63.73
C SER A 156 2.35 20.68 -63.78
N GLU A 157 1.92 19.40 -63.74
CA GLU A 157 2.52 18.19 -64.37
C GLU A 157 3.86 17.76 -63.72
N ASP A 158 4.26 16.51 -63.61
CA ASP A 158 3.91 15.24 -64.25
C ASP A 158 4.55 14.15 -63.34
N ARG A 159 3.90 13.03 -63.05
CA ARG A 159 4.16 11.71 -63.67
C ARG A 159 5.12 10.80 -62.87
N MET A 160 4.70 9.55 -62.89
CA MET A 160 5.20 8.33 -62.26
C MET A 160 6.62 7.93 -62.69
N GLU A 161 7.33 7.20 -61.83
CA GLU A 161 7.89 5.84 -62.07
C GLU A 161 8.52 5.38 -60.74
N GLU A 162 8.16 4.21 -60.18
CA GLU A 162 8.79 2.89 -60.45
C GLU A 162 10.28 2.90 -60.03
N ALA A 163 10.84 1.97 -59.26
CA ALA A 163 10.55 0.55 -59.17
C ALA A 163 11.27 -0.08 -57.94
N GLU A 164 10.91 -1.35 -57.70
CA GLU A 164 11.81 -2.44 -57.28
C GLU A 164 12.32 -2.53 -55.81
N ASN A 165 11.57 -3.37 -55.08
CA ASN A 165 12.00 -4.53 -54.25
C ASN A 165 13.31 -5.22 -54.80
N PRO A 166 14.06 -6.12 -54.10
CA PRO A 166 13.58 -7.01 -53.03
C PRO A 166 14.61 -7.54 -51.99
N GLU A 167 14.10 -8.48 -51.17
CA GLU A 167 14.77 -9.67 -50.61
C GLU A 167 15.87 -9.48 -49.53
N SER A 168 15.61 -9.87 -48.27
CA SER A 168 15.49 -11.23 -47.70
C SER A 168 16.83 -11.83 -47.27
N ALA A 169 16.91 -12.26 -46.02
CA ALA A 169 17.28 -13.61 -45.59
C ALA A 169 17.42 -13.62 -44.06
N THR A 170 16.65 -14.38 -43.26
CA THR A 170 16.79 -15.83 -42.97
C THR A 170 18.19 -16.15 -42.37
N VAL A 171 18.42 -16.96 -41.31
CA VAL A 171 17.65 -18.05 -40.68
C VAL A 171 18.47 -18.66 -39.52
N GLU A 172 17.77 -19.26 -38.53
CA GLU A 172 18.13 -20.47 -37.73
C GLU A 172 19.42 -20.52 -36.86
N LYS A 173 19.57 -21.37 -35.83
CA LYS A 173 18.76 -22.19 -34.90
C LYS A 173 19.76 -22.91 -33.97
N SER A 174 19.25 -23.48 -32.86
CA SER A 174 19.68 -24.75 -32.22
C SER A 174 20.99 -24.74 -31.41
N ASN A 175 21.25 -25.56 -30.37
CA ASN A 175 20.59 -26.74 -29.78
C ASN A 175 21.29 -27.16 -28.46
N MET A 176 20.60 -27.95 -27.61
CA MET A 176 21.06 -29.16 -26.83
C MET A 176 22.21 -29.05 -25.80
N ASN A 177 22.41 -29.90 -24.77
CA ASN A 177 21.69 -30.92 -23.96
C ASN A 177 22.71 -31.40 -22.87
N GLU A 178 22.22 -31.98 -21.75
CA GLU A 178 22.82 -33.13 -20.99
C GLU A 178 24.21 -32.97 -20.30
N THR A 179 24.64 -33.62 -19.19
CA THR A 179 24.25 -34.80 -18.37
C THR A 179 25.12 -34.89 -17.07
N ASN A 180 24.63 -35.63 -16.04
CA ASN A 180 25.35 -36.52 -15.08
C ASN A 180 26.39 -35.96 -14.06
N SER A 181 26.70 -36.55 -12.87
CA SER A 181 26.26 -37.72 -12.07
C SER A 181 27.10 -37.82 -10.75
N VAL A 182 26.70 -38.76 -9.85
CA VAL A 182 27.49 -39.56 -8.87
C VAL A 182 27.71 -39.09 -7.41
N VAL A 183 27.02 -39.80 -6.49
CA VAL A 183 27.47 -40.58 -5.30
C VAL A 183 28.62 -40.08 -4.42
N SER A 184 28.35 -39.94 -3.11
CA SER A 184 28.99 -40.68 -1.99
C SER A 184 28.28 -40.40 -0.66
#